data_AF-B4R9W5-F1
#
_entry.id   AF-B4R9W5-F1
#
_cell.length_a   1.000
_cell.length_b   1.000
_cell.length_c   1.000
_cell.angle_alpha   90.00
_cell.angle_beta   90.00
_cell.angle_gamma   90.00
#
_symmetry.space_group_name_H-M   'P 1'
#
loop_
_entity.id
_entity.type
_entity.pdbx_description
1 polymer ?
#
loop_
_entity_poly.entity_id
_entity_poly.type
_entity_poly.pdbx_seq_one_letter_code
_entity_poly.pdbx_strand_id
1 'polypeptide(L)'
;MTTRSSLRALGAGLLGAALIWAAPSGAHEGHAPKPGPSPAAAAVGPHGGMEMATPEGQMSADGRRAAADAAPKTFGGRLVNWLGRWHPSVVHFPIALFIVVAVIEARALLLRRERVEEATRLMVALGALSALAATVLGWMAMGWTYGRYDRLHTAHQTLGTSIALLALGVWWAHERWLGARQRGAGVVYAVLLAATIAAIGINGFIGGALVRGLDHLNF
;
A
#
# COMPACT_ATOMS: atom_id res chain seq x y z
N MET A 1 -20.97 29.39 43.22
CA MET A 1 -20.51 29.36 41.83
C MET A 1 -19.73 28.07 41.61
N THR A 2 -20.38 26.95 41.26
CA THR A 2 -20.69 26.48 39.88
C THR A 2 -19.43 26.28 39.06
N THR A 3 -19.05 25.11 38.52
CA THR A 3 -19.71 23.80 38.37
C THR A 3 -18.61 22.83 37.91
N ARG A 4 -18.40 21.71 38.62
CA ARG A 4 -17.71 20.53 38.06
C ARG A 4 -18.71 19.80 37.18
N SER A 5 -18.58 19.88 35.85
CA SER A 5 -19.45 19.17 34.92
C SER A 5 -18.67 18.19 34.04
N SER A 6 -18.86 16.91 34.34
CA SER A 6 -19.16 15.83 33.38
C SER A 6 -18.24 15.62 32.18
N LEU A 7 -17.26 14.71 32.33
CA LEU A 7 -16.72 13.89 31.25
C LEU A 7 -17.00 12.42 31.59
N ARG A 8 -18.28 12.03 31.47
CA ARG A 8 -18.74 10.65 31.34
C ARG A 8 -19.37 10.51 29.96
N ALA A 9 -19.20 9.33 29.36
CA ALA A 9 -19.54 8.93 27.99
C ALA A 9 -18.53 9.46 26.94
N LEU A 10 -17.91 8.66 26.09
CA LEU A 10 -18.45 7.50 25.38
C LEU A 10 -17.37 6.41 25.26
N GLY A 11 -17.69 5.22 25.77
CA GLY A 11 -17.11 3.98 25.28
C GLY A 11 -17.93 3.47 24.10
N ALA A 12 -17.27 2.63 23.31
CA ALA A 12 -17.82 1.69 22.34
C ALA A 12 -18.58 2.25 21.12
N GLY A 13 -18.10 1.81 19.95
CA GLY A 13 -18.84 1.85 18.70
C GLY A 13 -18.36 2.93 17.75
N LEU A 14 -17.65 2.54 16.69
CA LEU A 14 -18.19 2.60 15.32
C LEU A 14 -17.19 1.94 14.37
N LEU A 15 -17.45 0.66 14.12
CA LEU A 15 -17.17 0.02 12.84
C LEU A 15 -17.87 0.83 11.74
N GLY A 16 -17.13 1.23 10.72
CA GLY A 16 -17.68 2.00 9.61
C GLY A 16 -16.61 2.42 8.62
N ALA A 17 -15.80 1.48 8.13
CA ALA A 17 -14.98 1.72 6.96
C ALA A 17 -15.88 1.57 5.72
N ALA A 18 -16.38 2.68 5.18
CA ALA A 18 -16.97 2.71 3.86
C ALA A 18 -15.83 2.59 2.83
N LEU A 19 -15.44 1.36 2.49
CA LEU A 19 -14.71 1.11 1.26
C LEU A 19 -15.68 1.29 0.11
N ILE A 20 -15.51 2.36 -0.67
CA ILE A 20 -16.11 2.45 -1.99
C ILE A 20 -15.31 1.50 -2.89
N TRP A 21 -15.73 0.23 -2.88
CA TRP A 21 -15.27 -0.79 -3.80
C TRP A 21 -16.06 -0.64 -5.10
N ALA A 22 -15.44 -0.08 -6.14
CA ALA A 22 -15.98 -0.16 -7.48
C ALA A 22 -15.55 -1.50 -8.09
N ALA A 23 -16.43 -2.49 -8.04
CA ALA A 23 -16.26 -3.76 -8.75
C ALA A 23 -16.77 -3.63 -10.19
N PRO A 24 -15.96 -3.92 -11.22
CA PRO A 24 -16.48 -4.36 -12.50
C PRO A 24 -16.84 -5.85 -12.38
N SER A 25 -18.12 -6.14 -12.61
CA SER A 25 -18.65 -7.49 -12.80
C SER A 25 -18.00 -8.15 -14.03
N GLY A 26 -17.53 -9.38 -13.84
CA GLY A 26 -16.86 -10.16 -14.88
C GLY A 26 -16.39 -11.49 -14.33
N ALA A 27 -17.34 -12.41 -14.17
CA ALA A 27 -17.08 -13.82 -13.97
C ALA A 27 -16.32 -14.36 -15.18
N HIS A 28 -15.20 -15.05 -14.94
CA HIS A 28 -14.71 -16.20 -15.70
C HIS A 28 -13.54 -16.79 -14.92
N GLU A 29 -13.76 -17.99 -14.39
CA GLU A 29 -12.70 -18.89 -13.91
C GLU A 29 -11.86 -19.35 -15.10
N GLY A 30 -10.54 -19.32 -14.98
CA GLY A 30 -9.65 -19.71 -16.06
C GLY A 30 -8.18 -19.57 -15.69
N HIS A 31 -7.58 -20.68 -15.29
CA HIS A 31 -6.16 -21.03 -15.28
C HIS A 31 -5.15 -19.96 -14.83
N ALA A 32 -4.67 -20.11 -13.60
CA ALA A 32 -3.48 -19.42 -13.10
C ALA A 32 -2.24 -19.83 -13.90
N PRO A 33 -1.53 -18.90 -14.57
CA PRO A 33 -0.20 -19.16 -15.08
C PRO A 33 0.79 -19.12 -13.91
N LYS A 34 1.69 -20.12 -13.85
CA LYS A 34 2.82 -20.11 -12.90
C LYS A 34 3.65 -18.83 -13.10
N PRO A 35 3.97 -18.06 -12.04
CA PRO A 35 4.86 -16.91 -12.18
C PRO A 35 6.27 -17.37 -12.56
N GLY A 36 6.83 -16.78 -13.61
CA GLY A 36 8.21 -16.98 -14.02
C GLY A 36 9.19 -16.43 -12.98
N PRO A 37 10.44 -16.91 -12.97
CA PRO A 37 11.41 -16.53 -11.96
C PRO A 37 11.75 -15.03 -12.04
N SER A 38 11.71 -14.37 -10.88
CA SER A 38 12.35 -13.06 -10.69
C SER A 38 13.87 -13.22 -10.86
N PRO A 39 14.59 -12.28 -11.49
CA PRO A 39 15.96 -12.49 -12.00
C PRO A 39 17.07 -12.48 -10.92
N ALA A 40 16.79 -13.04 -9.75
CA ALA A 40 17.75 -13.21 -8.66
C ALA A 40 17.77 -14.66 -8.16
N ALA A 41 17.94 -15.63 -9.06
CA ALA A 41 18.40 -16.97 -8.69
C ALA A 41 18.87 -17.77 -9.92
N ALA A 42 20.01 -18.46 -9.73
CA ALA A 42 20.47 -19.65 -10.44
C ALA A 42 21.22 -19.48 -11.77
N ALA A 43 22.55 -19.35 -11.64
CA ALA A 43 23.48 -20.11 -12.47
C ALA A 43 23.57 -21.57 -11.99
N VAL A 44 24.11 -22.44 -12.87
CA VAL A 44 24.51 -23.86 -12.70
C VAL A 44 23.52 -24.88 -13.30
N GLY A 45 23.88 -25.43 -14.48
CA GLY A 45 23.42 -26.75 -14.97
C GLY A 45 24.32 -27.88 -14.44
N PRO A 46 24.25 -29.17 -14.88
CA PRO A 46 23.79 -29.60 -16.22
C PRO A 46 23.01 -30.95 -16.32
N HIS A 47 22.58 -31.25 -17.57
CA HIS A 47 22.29 -32.56 -18.21
C HIS A 47 20.86 -33.14 -18.24
N GLY A 48 20.39 -33.36 -19.48
CA GLY A 48 19.84 -34.66 -19.91
C GLY A 48 18.35 -34.70 -20.29
N GLY A 49 18.05 -34.69 -21.60
CA GLY A 49 16.72 -35.08 -22.11
C GLY A 49 16.34 -34.39 -23.41
N MET A 50 16.63 -35.03 -24.54
CA MET A 50 16.20 -34.60 -25.88
C MET A 50 14.73 -35.01 -26.06
N GLU A 51 13.80 -34.09 -25.86
CA GLU A 51 12.38 -34.28 -26.23
C GLU A 51 12.01 -33.31 -27.34
N MET A 52 11.79 -33.87 -28.54
CA MET A 52 11.38 -33.16 -29.74
C MET A 52 9.93 -32.71 -29.60
N ALA A 53 9.70 -31.46 -29.22
CA ALA A 53 8.40 -30.80 -29.30
C ALA A 53 8.37 -29.79 -30.47
N THR A 54 7.24 -29.77 -31.17
CA THR A 54 7.00 -29.11 -32.47
C THR A 54 7.17 -27.57 -32.46
N PRO A 55 7.57 -26.92 -33.58
CA PRO A 55 8.10 -25.54 -33.55
C PRO A 55 7.07 -24.41 -33.59
N GLU A 56 5.76 -24.70 -33.57
CA GLU A 56 4.76 -23.69 -33.97
C GLU A 56 4.16 -22.86 -32.82
N GLY A 57 4.33 -23.31 -31.56
CA GLY A 57 3.74 -22.63 -30.39
C GLY A 57 4.67 -21.67 -29.63
N GLN A 58 5.99 -21.77 -29.83
CA GLN A 58 6.98 -21.13 -28.95
C GLN A 58 7.41 -19.73 -29.40
N MET A 59 7.36 -19.41 -30.71
CA MET A 59 7.78 -18.10 -31.24
C MET A 59 6.91 -16.92 -30.79
N SER A 60 5.63 -17.15 -30.44
CA SER A 60 4.70 -16.06 -30.07
C SER A 60 4.71 -15.72 -28.57
N ALA A 61 5.17 -16.63 -27.71
CA ALA A 61 5.26 -16.40 -26.28
C ALA A 61 6.57 -15.69 -25.90
N ASP A 62 7.69 -16.10 -26.51
CA ASP A 62 9.01 -15.50 -26.27
C ASP A 62 9.12 -14.07 -26.80
N GLY A 63 8.54 -13.76 -27.96
CA GLY A 63 8.56 -12.41 -28.53
C GLY A 63 7.82 -11.36 -27.70
N ARG A 64 6.73 -11.75 -27.00
CA ARG A 64 5.98 -10.86 -26.11
C ARG A 64 6.66 -10.64 -24.77
N ARG A 65 7.41 -11.64 -24.27
CA ARG A 65 8.24 -11.53 -23.07
C ARG A 65 9.47 -10.66 -23.32
N ALA A 66 10.17 -10.87 -24.45
CA ALA A 66 11.34 -10.09 -24.82
C ALA A 66 11.05 -8.58 -25.00
N ALA A 67 9.84 -8.21 -25.40
CA ALA A 67 9.42 -6.81 -25.53
C ALA A 67 9.01 -6.16 -24.19
N ALA A 68 8.49 -6.95 -23.24
CA ALA A 68 8.13 -6.47 -21.91
C ALA A 68 9.36 -6.31 -20.99
N ASP A 69 10.40 -7.12 -21.20
CA ASP A 69 11.63 -7.15 -20.40
C ASP A 69 12.78 -6.32 -20.99
N ALA A 70 12.54 -5.59 -22.09
CA ALA A 70 13.56 -4.75 -22.70
C ALA A 70 13.91 -3.58 -21.79
N ALA A 71 15.04 -3.70 -21.07
CA ALA A 71 15.57 -2.66 -20.21
C ALA A 71 15.58 -1.30 -20.94
N PRO A 72 15.18 -0.20 -20.27
CA PRO A 72 15.04 1.10 -20.92
C PRO A 72 16.36 1.53 -21.55
N LYS A 73 16.33 1.79 -22.85
CA LYS A 73 17.52 2.14 -23.63
C LYS A 73 17.99 3.59 -23.39
N THR A 74 17.11 4.46 -22.90
CA THR A 74 17.41 5.87 -22.63
C THR A 74 17.87 6.09 -21.19
N PHE A 75 18.71 7.11 -20.95
CA PHE A 75 19.12 7.49 -19.61
C PHE A 75 17.93 7.80 -18.69
N GLY A 76 16.96 8.57 -19.17
CA GLY A 76 15.76 8.92 -18.41
C GLY A 76 14.95 7.69 -17.99
N GLY A 77 14.76 6.72 -18.89
CA GLY A 77 14.08 5.47 -18.55
C GLY A 77 14.83 4.65 -17.50
N ARG A 78 16.17 4.61 -17.56
CA ARG A 78 17.00 3.96 -16.53
C ARG A 78 16.89 4.65 -15.17
N LEU A 79 16.85 5.99 -15.15
CA LEU A 79 16.69 6.77 -13.92
C LEU A 79 15.32 6.53 -13.28
N VAL A 80 14.24 6.54 -14.06
CA VAL A 80 12.88 6.25 -13.58
C VAL A 80 12.80 4.83 -13.01
N ASN A 81 13.34 3.83 -13.70
CA ASN A 81 13.39 2.46 -13.22
C ASN A 81 14.22 2.33 -11.92
N TRP A 82 15.38 3.01 -11.86
CA TRP A 82 16.21 3.01 -10.65
C TRP A 82 15.48 3.66 -9.46
N LEU A 83 14.80 4.78 -9.66
CA LEU A 83 13.96 5.40 -8.62
C LEU A 83 12.82 4.47 -8.20
N GLY A 84 12.12 3.84 -9.15
CA GLY A 84 11.04 2.91 -8.84
C GLY A 84 11.47 1.75 -7.93
N ARG A 85 12.71 1.25 -8.09
CA ARG A 85 13.28 0.19 -7.24
C ARG A 85 13.43 0.59 -5.76
N TRP A 86 13.39 1.88 -5.43
CA TRP A 86 13.39 2.35 -4.03
C TRP A 86 12.01 2.26 -3.37
N HIS A 87 10.94 1.98 -4.12
CA HIS A 87 9.58 1.88 -3.57
C HIS A 87 9.50 0.94 -2.35
N PRO A 88 10.02 -0.31 -2.38
CA PRO A 88 9.98 -1.20 -1.22
C PRO A 88 10.71 -0.64 0.01
N SER A 89 11.75 0.18 -0.16
CA SER A 89 12.42 0.83 0.97
C SER A 89 11.56 1.96 1.54
N VAL A 90 11.01 2.81 0.67
CA VAL A 90 10.27 4.02 1.08
C VAL A 90 8.92 3.71 1.72
N VAL A 91 8.26 2.58 1.38
CA VAL A 91 7.00 2.20 2.02
C VAL A 91 7.12 1.96 3.53
N HIS A 92 8.31 1.67 4.06
CA HIS A 92 8.49 1.43 5.50
C HIS A 92 8.22 2.69 6.35
N PHE A 93 8.50 3.88 5.81
CA PHE A 93 8.30 5.14 6.52
C PHE A 93 6.83 5.41 6.85
N PRO A 94 5.89 5.47 5.88
CA PRO A 94 4.49 5.70 6.20
C PRO A 94 3.92 4.56 7.05
N ILE A 95 4.34 3.32 6.83
CA ILE A 95 3.91 2.16 7.65
C ILE A 95 4.29 2.38 9.12
N ALA A 96 5.58 2.61 9.40
CA ALA A 96 6.06 2.78 10.77
C ALA A 96 5.45 4.02 11.44
N LEU A 97 5.42 5.15 10.75
CA LEU A 97 4.93 6.41 11.30
C LEU A 97 3.44 6.33 11.66
N PHE A 98 2.59 5.81 10.76
CA PHE A 98 1.16 5.68 11.07
C PHE A 98 0.89 4.65 12.16
N ILE A 99 1.61 3.52 12.19
CA ILE A 99 1.48 2.53 13.28
C ILE A 99 1.84 3.16 14.63
N VAL A 100 2.95 3.90 14.70
CA VAL A 100 3.36 4.56 15.95
C VAL A 100 2.33 5.62 16.37
N VAL A 101 1.82 6.42 15.43
CA VAL A 101 0.72 7.37 15.70
C VAL A 101 -0.51 6.65 16.26
N ALA A 102 -0.91 5.52 15.67
CA ALA A 102 -2.03 4.72 16.15
C ALA A 102 -1.80 4.19 17.58
N VAL A 103 -0.57 3.79 17.92
CA VAL A 103 -0.21 3.36 19.29
C VAL A 103 -0.26 4.53 20.28
N ILE A 104 0.25 5.71 19.91
CA ILE A 104 0.20 6.92 20.76
C ILE A 104 -1.26 7.30 21.03
N GLU A 105 -2.09 7.29 19.99
CA GLU A 105 -3.52 7.59 20.06
C GLU A 105 -4.28 6.56 20.91
N ALA A 106 -4.03 5.26 20.69
CA ALA A 106 -4.63 4.19 21.50
C ALA A 106 -4.22 4.31 22.98
N ARG A 107 -2.95 4.62 23.27
CA ARG A 107 -2.47 4.85 24.64
C ARG A 107 -3.20 6.02 25.29
N ALA A 108 -3.38 7.13 24.58
CA ALA A 108 -4.08 8.30 25.11
C ALA A 108 -5.55 7.98 25.40
N LEU A 109 -6.22 7.26 24.50
CA LEU A 109 -7.64 6.88 24.64
C LEU A 109 -7.88 5.83 25.72
N LEU A 110 -7.12 4.73 25.69
CA LEU A 110 -7.33 3.57 26.58
C LEU A 110 -6.79 3.82 27.99
N LEU A 111 -5.62 4.43 28.10
CA LEU A 111 -4.97 4.67 29.39
C LEU A 111 -5.23 6.07 29.96
N ARG A 112 -6.06 6.88 29.27
CA ARG A 112 -6.40 8.27 29.65
C ARG A 112 -5.15 9.12 29.93
N ARG A 113 -4.10 8.91 29.15
CA ARG A 113 -2.84 9.66 29.24
C ARG A 113 -2.88 10.86 28.33
N GLU A 114 -2.08 11.87 28.66
CA GLU A 114 -1.88 13.02 27.79
C GLU A 114 -1.25 12.58 26.46
N ARG A 115 -1.72 13.20 25.38
CA ARG A 115 -1.19 12.98 24.03
C ARG A 115 0.12 13.73 23.88
N VAL A 116 1.07 13.13 23.16
CA VAL A 116 2.33 13.79 22.79
C VAL A 116 2.11 14.54 21.48
N GLU A 117 1.33 15.63 21.55
CA GLU A 117 0.72 16.29 20.39
C GLU A 117 1.74 16.73 19.33
N GLU A 118 2.84 17.37 19.73
CA GLU A 118 3.86 17.86 18.80
C GLU A 118 4.55 16.72 18.04
N ALA A 119 4.89 15.64 18.75
CA ALA A 119 5.46 14.45 18.14
C ALA A 119 4.46 13.78 17.17
N THR A 120 3.19 13.64 17.59
CA THR A 120 2.13 13.08 16.73
C THR A 120 1.94 13.94 15.47
N ARG A 121 1.92 15.27 15.60
CA ARG A 121 1.78 16.20 14.48
C ARG A 121 2.89 16.01 13.45
N LEU A 122 4.14 15.95 13.91
CA LEU A 122 5.30 15.73 13.05
C LEU A 122 5.25 14.34 12.38
N MET A 123 4.92 13.30 13.13
CA MET A 123 4.82 11.93 12.59
C MET A 123 3.72 11.80 11.54
N VAL A 124 2.56 12.43 11.75
CA VAL A 124 1.46 12.45 10.77
C VAL A 124 1.89 13.18 9.49
N ALA A 125 2.54 14.34 9.62
CA ALA A 125 3.00 15.10 8.45
C ALA A 125 4.07 14.32 7.66
N LEU A 126 5.08 13.76 8.34
CA LEU A 126 6.10 12.92 7.72
C LEU A 126 5.51 11.62 7.13
N GLY A 127 4.51 11.04 7.79
CA GLY A 127 3.77 9.87 7.31
C GLY A 127 3.04 10.17 6.00
N ALA A 128 2.36 11.32 5.91
CA ALA A 128 1.69 11.75 4.69
C ALA A 128 2.67 12.05 3.54
N LEU A 129 3.76 12.78 3.82
CA LEU A 129 4.79 13.08 2.82
C LEU A 129 5.47 11.81 2.31
N SER A 130 5.82 10.89 3.20
CA SER A 130 6.45 9.63 2.82
C SER A 130 5.49 8.67 2.09
N ALA A 131 4.19 8.70 2.41
CA ALA A 131 3.16 7.98 1.64
C ALA A 131 3.07 8.49 0.20
N LEU A 132 3.08 9.81 -0.01
CA LEU A 132 3.13 10.40 -1.36
C LEU A 132 4.39 9.97 -2.12
N ALA A 133 5.55 10.06 -1.47
CA ALA A 133 6.81 9.62 -2.06
C ALA A 133 6.75 8.13 -2.46
N ALA A 134 6.26 7.27 -1.56
CA ALA A 134 6.09 5.85 -1.84
C ALA A 134 5.15 5.60 -3.03
N THR A 135 4.01 6.31 -3.13
CA THR A 135 3.10 6.20 -4.27
C THR A 135 3.78 6.60 -5.57
N VAL A 136 4.47 7.75 -5.61
CA VAL A 136 5.19 8.19 -6.82
C VAL A 136 6.21 7.15 -7.26
N LEU A 137 7.02 6.64 -6.33
CA LEU A 137 8.01 5.59 -6.65
C LEU A 137 7.33 4.28 -7.10
N GLY A 138 6.17 3.93 -6.54
CA GLY A 138 5.39 2.76 -6.97
C GLY A 138 4.90 2.89 -8.41
N TRP A 139 4.41 4.07 -8.80
CA TRP A 139 4.04 4.36 -10.18
C TRP A 139 5.25 4.36 -11.13
N MET A 140 6.43 4.79 -10.67
CA MET A 140 7.68 4.66 -11.44
C MET A 140 8.10 3.19 -11.62
N ALA A 141 7.87 2.34 -10.62
CA ALA A 141 8.20 0.92 -10.66
C ALA A 141 7.28 0.11 -11.57
N MET A 142 5.97 0.40 -11.53
CA MET A 142 4.94 -0.30 -12.29
C MET A 142 4.69 0.30 -13.68
N GLY A 143 5.23 1.49 -13.96
CA GLY A 143 4.93 2.26 -15.15
C GLY A 143 3.60 3.02 -15.05
N TRP A 144 3.44 4.05 -15.88
CA TRP A 144 2.31 4.99 -15.84
C TRP A 144 1.03 4.47 -16.50
N THR A 145 0.86 3.14 -16.63
CA THR A 145 -0.30 2.54 -17.28
C THR A 145 -1.19 1.84 -16.26
N TYR A 146 -2.47 2.23 -16.22
CA TYR A 146 -3.48 1.60 -15.38
C TYR A 146 -4.11 0.38 -16.07
N GLY A 147 -4.42 -0.68 -15.31
CA GLY A 147 -5.25 -1.81 -15.78
C GLY A 147 -4.62 -2.73 -16.83
N ARG A 148 -3.32 -2.59 -17.12
CA ARG A 148 -2.57 -3.51 -18.00
C ARG A 148 -2.08 -4.78 -17.30
N TYR A 149 -2.10 -4.79 -15.97
CA TYR A 149 -1.62 -5.90 -15.15
C TYR A 149 -2.78 -6.75 -14.65
N ASP A 150 -2.47 -7.90 -14.03
CA ASP A 150 -3.49 -8.72 -13.40
C ASP A 150 -4.24 -7.96 -12.29
N ARG A 151 -5.33 -8.57 -11.81
CA ARG A 151 -6.20 -7.96 -10.79
C ARG A 151 -5.45 -7.67 -9.49
N LEU A 152 -4.45 -8.48 -9.14
CA LEU A 152 -3.71 -8.34 -7.90
C LEU A 152 -2.78 -7.12 -7.94
N HIS A 153 -2.07 -6.93 -9.04
CA HIS A 153 -1.26 -5.73 -9.30
C HIS A 153 -2.12 -4.46 -9.32
N THR A 154 -3.25 -4.51 -10.03
CA THR A 154 -4.17 -3.36 -10.11
C THR A 154 -4.74 -3.03 -8.73
N ALA A 155 -5.13 -4.04 -7.94
CA ALA A 155 -5.59 -3.84 -6.57
C ALA A 155 -4.51 -3.19 -5.68
N HIS A 156 -3.28 -3.69 -5.74
CA HIS A 156 -2.14 -3.13 -4.98
C HIS A 156 -1.89 -1.66 -5.35
N GLN A 157 -1.90 -1.34 -6.64
CA GLN A 157 -1.65 0.00 -7.15
C GLN A 157 -2.76 0.99 -6.73
N THR A 158 -4.02 0.61 -6.92
CA THR A 158 -5.18 1.46 -6.59
C THR A 158 -5.31 1.66 -5.09
N LEU A 159 -5.08 0.61 -4.30
CA LEU A 159 -5.10 0.71 -2.85
C LEU A 159 -3.91 1.53 -2.33
N GLY A 160 -2.71 1.32 -2.88
CA GLY A 160 -1.52 2.13 -2.57
C GLY A 160 -1.70 3.62 -2.86
N THR A 161 -2.37 3.97 -3.96
CA THR A 161 -2.70 5.36 -4.28
C THR A 161 -3.76 5.92 -3.32
N SER A 162 -4.78 5.13 -2.99
CA SER A 162 -5.79 5.50 -2.00
C SER A 162 -5.20 5.75 -0.61
N ILE A 163 -4.17 4.99 -0.20
CA ILE A 163 -3.48 5.20 1.08
C ILE A 163 -2.83 6.58 1.16
N ALA A 164 -2.21 7.08 0.08
CA ALA A 164 -1.63 8.42 0.10
C ALA A 164 -2.71 9.51 0.24
N LEU A 165 -3.87 9.34 -0.39
CA LEU A 165 -5.02 10.25 -0.23
C LEU A 165 -5.58 10.20 1.21
N LEU A 166 -5.71 9.00 1.78
CA LEU A 166 -6.12 8.83 3.17
C LEU A 166 -5.11 9.48 4.13
N ALA A 167 -3.81 9.29 3.91
CA ALA A 167 -2.74 9.87 4.71
C ALA A 167 -2.77 11.42 4.70
N LEU A 168 -3.01 12.02 3.54
CA LEU A 168 -3.26 13.46 3.42
C LEU A 168 -4.54 13.89 4.17
N GLY A 169 -5.60 13.09 4.08
CA GLY A 169 -6.82 13.28 4.85
C GLY A 169 -6.59 13.24 6.36
N VAL A 170 -5.77 12.30 6.85
CA VAL A 170 -5.37 12.20 8.26
C VAL A 170 -4.63 13.47 8.69
N TRP A 171 -3.65 13.92 7.90
CA TRP A 171 -2.90 15.14 8.20
C TRP A 171 -3.82 16.36 8.26
N TRP A 172 -4.66 16.56 7.25
CA TRP A 172 -5.64 17.63 7.23
C TRP A 172 -6.60 17.59 8.44
N ALA A 173 -7.15 16.42 8.76
CA ALA A 173 -8.07 16.25 9.88
C ALA A 173 -7.39 16.50 11.23
N HIS A 174 -6.12 16.10 11.37
CA HIS A 174 -5.31 16.35 12.54
C HIS A 174 -5.12 17.86 12.76
N GLU A 175 -4.70 18.61 11.74
CA GLU A 175 -4.53 20.07 11.82
C GLU A 175 -5.85 20.79 12.18
N ARG A 176 -6.98 20.33 11.63
CA ARG A 176 -8.31 20.87 11.97
C ARG A 176 -8.72 20.59 13.41
N TRP A 177 -8.40 19.40 13.90
CA TRP A 177 -8.71 19.00 15.27
C TRP A 177 -7.90 19.83 16.28
N LEU A 178 -6.61 20.12 15.99
CA LEU A 178 -5.78 21.00 16.82
C LEU A 178 -6.22 22.47 16.77
N GLY A 179 -6.44 23.02 15.58
CA GLY A 179 -6.62 24.46 15.40
C GLY A 179 -8.00 25.02 15.73
N ALA A 180 -9.08 24.24 15.53
CA ALA A 180 -10.42 24.82 15.48
C ALA A 180 -11.40 24.32 16.56
N ARG A 181 -11.01 23.32 17.39
CA ARG A 181 -11.89 22.69 18.40
C ARG A 181 -13.30 22.34 17.86
N GLN A 182 -13.43 22.13 16.55
CA GLN A 182 -14.71 21.85 15.91
C GLN A 182 -15.27 20.53 16.45
N ARG A 183 -16.54 20.53 16.84
CA ARG A 183 -17.23 19.33 17.31
C ARG A 183 -17.15 18.26 16.21
N GLY A 184 -16.57 17.10 16.54
CA GLY A 184 -16.44 15.96 15.61
C GLY A 184 -15.11 15.86 14.86
N ALA A 185 -14.25 16.88 14.85
CA ALA A 185 -12.96 16.83 14.13
C ALA A 185 -12.06 15.67 14.61
N GLY A 186 -12.06 15.38 15.92
CA GLY A 186 -11.34 14.25 16.49
C GLY A 186 -11.89 12.88 16.05
N VAL A 187 -13.20 12.77 15.78
CA VAL A 187 -13.82 11.54 15.25
C VAL A 187 -13.40 11.33 13.80
N VAL A 188 -13.46 12.37 12.98
CA VAL A 188 -13.01 12.31 11.57
C VAL A 188 -11.54 11.90 11.49
N TYR A 189 -10.68 12.53 12.30
CA TYR A 189 -9.27 12.15 12.40
C TYR A 189 -9.10 10.67 12.79
N ALA A 190 -9.79 10.20 13.84
CA ALA A 190 -9.68 8.83 14.30
C ALA A 190 -10.15 7.81 13.24
N VAL A 191 -11.26 8.10 12.54
CA VAL A 191 -11.78 7.25 11.46
C VAL A 191 -10.80 7.19 10.29
N LEU A 192 -10.26 8.33 9.86
CA LEU A 192 -9.29 8.37 8.77
C LEU A 192 -7.99 7.64 9.15
N LEU A 193 -7.51 7.80 10.39
CA LEU A 193 -6.33 7.09 10.86
C LEU A 193 -6.56 5.58 10.87
N ALA A 194 -7.69 5.12 11.42
CA ALA A 194 -8.05 3.70 11.44
C ALA A 194 -8.19 3.13 10.01
N ALA A 195 -8.84 3.85 9.10
CA ALA A 195 -8.96 3.47 7.70
C ALA A 195 -7.58 3.38 7.01
N THR A 196 -6.68 4.32 7.30
CA THR A 196 -5.31 4.32 6.77
C THR A 196 -4.53 3.09 7.23
N ILE A 197 -4.59 2.74 8.53
CA ILE A 197 -3.92 1.56 9.09
C ILE A 197 -4.47 0.27 8.47
N ALA A 198 -5.79 0.15 8.38
CA ALA A 198 -6.42 -1.02 7.76
C ALA A 198 -6.01 -1.17 6.28
N ALA A 199 -6.06 -0.07 5.52
CA ALA A 199 -5.63 -0.06 4.12
C ALA A 199 -4.15 -0.42 3.97
N ILE A 200 -3.27 0.10 4.82
CA ILE A 200 -1.84 -0.28 4.86
C ILE A 200 -1.67 -1.79 5.09
N GLY A 201 -2.37 -2.36 6.06
CA GLY A 201 -2.30 -3.80 6.34
C GLY A 201 -2.75 -4.65 5.16
N ILE A 202 -3.90 -4.32 4.56
CA ILE A 202 -4.41 -5.02 3.38
C ILE A 202 -3.44 -4.88 2.20
N ASN A 203 -2.94 -3.67 1.94
CA ASN A 203 -2.02 -3.43 0.82
C ASN A 203 -0.66 -4.13 1.03
N GLY A 204 -0.20 -4.23 2.28
CA GLY A 204 1.00 -4.98 2.65
C GLY A 204 0.85 -6.48 2.40
N PHE A 205 -0.31 -7.06 2.74
CA PHE A 205 -0.62 -8.46 2.39
C PHE A 205 -0.61 -8.68 0.88
N ILE A 206 -1.28 -7.81 0.11
CA ILE A 206 -1.29 -7.90 -1.35
C ILE A 206 0.13 -7.76 -1.91
N GLY A 207 0.94 -6.83 -1.39
CA GLY A 207 2.33 -6.66 -1.79
C GLY A 207 3.18 -7.91 -1.50
N GLY A 208 2.98 -8.57 -0.36
CA GLY A 208 3.57 -9.87 -0.05
C GLY A 208 3.17 -10.95 -1.06
N ALA A 209 1.89 -10.97 -1.43
CA ALA A 209 1.36 -11.92 -2.41
C ALA A 209 1.89 -11.70 -3.82
N LEU A 210 2.19 -10.47 -4.22
CA LEU A 210 2.83 -10.17 -5.51
C LEU A 210 4.25 -10.74 -5.61
N VAL A 211 4.98 -10.79 -4.49
CA VAL A 211 6.38 -11.26 -4.46
C VAL A 211 6.48 -12.76 -4.22
N ARG A 212 5.61 -13.31 -3.37
CA ARG A 212 5.72 -14.69 -2.86
C ARG A 212 4.52 -15.60 -3.18
N GLY A 213 3.49 -15.08 -3.85
CA GLY A 213 2.24 -15.81 -4.12
C GLY A 213 1.18 -15.65 -3.03
N LEU A 214 -0.07 -16.02 -3.31
CA LEU A 214 -1.19 -15.85 -2.37
C LEU A 214 -1.00 -16.62 -1.06
N ASP A 215 -0.34 -17.77 -1.12
CA ASP A 215 -0.09 -18.67 0.00
C ASP A 215 1.15 -18.29 0.84
N HIS A 216 1.67 -17.07 0.69
CA HIS A 216 2.93 -16.64 1.30
C HIS A 216 2.97 -16.57 2.84
N LEU A 217 1.86 -16.85 3.52
CA LEU A 217 1.76 -16.95 4.98
C LEU A 217 1.51 -18.38 5.46
N ASN A 218 1.39 -19.35 4.56
CA ASN A 218 1.24 -20.77 4.93
C ASN A 218 2.58 -21.31 5.45
N PHE A 219 2.52 -22.19 6.45
CA PHE A 219 3.65 -22.85 7.09
C PHE A 219 3.66 -24.35 6.81
#